data_AF-A0A166MK52-F1
#
_entry.id   AF-A0A166MK52-F1
#
_cell.length_a   1.000
_cell.length_b   1.000
_cell.length_c   1.000
_cell.angle_alpha   90.00
_cell.angle_beta   90.00
_cell.angle_gamma   90.00
#
_symmetry.space_group_name_H-M   'P 1'
#
loop_
_entity.id
_entity.type
_entity.pdbx_description
1 polymer ?
#
loop_
_entity_poly.entity_id
_entity_poly.type
_entity_poly.pdbx_seq_one_letter_code
_entity_poly.pdbx_strand_id
1 'polypeptide(L)'
;LDGREADPVVFDDVLHVPDLAVNLFSVFTLMTKRAFEIHGRAHTLSFSRAGKTLFKATISSSNVGLLDGRTVSHAQAQIANAATTTPLTTALWHRRLAHINLDDILDLHRTRAATGVSIVGKRDKTLCEPCLAGKMHRHAIPRGPARRATKVFAVIHSDVKGPMPRSVQGFRYWVLFVDDAS
;
A
#
# COMPACT_ATOMS: atom_id res chain seq x y z
N LEU A 1 1.43 -8.25 41.97
CA LEU A 1 2.14 -7.21 42.75
C LEU A 1 2.79 -7.87 43.95
N ASP A 2 4.11 -7.74 44.10
CA ASP A 2 4.87 -8.24 45.26
C ASP A 2 4.63 -9.75 45.56
N GLY A 3 4.61 -10.55 44.49
CA GLY A 3 4.41 -12.00 44.56
C GLY A 3 2.95 -12.47 44.64
N ARG A 4 1.98 -11.55 44.70
CA ARG A 4 0.53 -11.88 44.70
C ARG A 4 -0.14 -11.51 43.40
N GLU A 5 -1.14 -12.29 42.99
CA GLU A 5 -2.02 -11.94 41.88
C GLU A 5 -2.76 -10.64 42.22
N ALA A 6 -2.74 -9.68 41.29
CA ALA A 6 -3.38 -8.39 41.46
C ALA A 6 -4.73 -8.38 40.77
N ASP A 7 -5.63 -7.50 41.21
CA ASP A 7 -6.93 -7.31 40.55
C ASP A 7 -6.72 -7.00 39.06
N PRO A 8 -7.53 -7.59 38.15
CA PRO A 8 -7.43 -7.33 36.73
C PRO A 8 -7.71 -5.85 36.44
N VAL A 9 -6.86 -5.26 35.60
CA VAL A 9 -7.01 -3.87 35.14
C VAL A 9 -7.66 -3.89 33.78
N VAL A 10 -8.87 -3.34 33.70
CA VAL A 10 -9.63 -3.26 32.45
C VAL A 10 -9.28 -1.97 31.72
N PHE A 11 -8.97 -2.10 30.43
CA PHE A 11 -8.76 -0.98 29.53
C PHE A 11 -9.83 -0.99 28.44
N ASP A 12 -10.68 0.04 28.45
CA ASP A 12 -11.71 0.25 27.44
C ASP A 12 -11.19 1.14 26.30
N ASP A 13 -11.84 1.03 25.13
CA ASP A 13 -11.48 1.77 23.92
C ASP A 13 -10.02 1.53 23.51
N VAL A 14 -9.67 0.24 23.38
CA VAL A 14 -8.33 -0.22 23.00
C VAL A 14 -8.34 -0.95 21.67
N LEU A 15 -7.24 -0.77 20.93
CA LEU A 15 -6.98 -1.50 19.70
C LEU A 15 -6.27 -2.81 20.05
N HIS A 16 -7.00 -3.93 20.10
CA HIS A 16 -6.46 -5.24 20.49
C HIS A 16 -6.23 -6.14 19.27
N VAL A 17 -5.00 -6.62 19.08
CA VAL A 17 -4.60 -7.50 17.96
C VAL A 17 -4.13 -8.84 18.54
N PRO A 18 -5.01 -9.86 18.68
CA PRO A 18 -4.65 -11.12 19.33
C PRO A 18 -3.50 -11.86 18.65
N ASP A 19 -3.41 -11.76 17.32
CA ASP A 19 -2.43 -12.48 16.50
C ASP A 19 -1.03 -11.84 16.51
N LEU A 20 -0.87 -10.65 17.12
CA LEU A 20 0.42 -10.00 17.25
C LEU A 20 1.21 -10.66 18.38
N ALA A 21 2.47 -11.04 18.12
CA ALA A 21 3.32 -11.71 19.12
C ALA A 21 3.51 -10.90 20.41
N VAL A 22 3.38 -9.57 20.33
CA VAL A 22 3.48 -8.63 21.46
C VAL A 22 2.49 -7.48 21.28
N ASN A 23 1.71 -7.17 22.31
CA ASN A 23 0.85 -5.99 22.33
C ASN A 23 1.64 -4.75 22.76
N LEU A 24 1.44 -3.64 22.08
CA LEU A 24 2.05 -2.35 22.45
C LEU A 24 1.14 -1.56 23.38
N PHE A 25 1.74 -0.92 24.38
CA PHE A 25 1.03 -0.14 25.39
C PHE A 25 1.45 1.33 25.33
N SER A 26 0.51 2.24 25.06
CA SER A 26 0.81 3.67 24.93
C SER A 26 0.87 4.36 26.29
N VAL A 27 2.08 4.46 26.84
CA VAL A 27 2.41 5.17 28.10
C VAL A 27 1.78 6.58 28.14
N PHE A 28 1.96 7.36 27.08
CA PHE A 28 1.43 8.73 27.03
C PHE A 28 -0.09 8.79 27.00
N THR A 29 -0.75 7.80 26.39
CA THR A 29 -2.23 7.73 26.40
C THR A 29 -2.75 7.49 27.81
N LEU A 30 -2.08 6.62 28.59
CA LEU A 30 -2.45 6.39 29.97
C LEU A 30 -2.33 7.66 30.82
N MET A 31 -1.21 8.38 30.66
CA MET A 31 -0.95 9.61 31.42
C MET A 31 -1.96 10.70 31.07
N THR A 32 -2.15 10.98 29.78
CA THR A 32 -2.93 12.13 29.31
C THR A 32 -4.43 11.89 29.28
N LYS A 33 -4.89 10.64 29.05
CA LYS A 33 -6.31 10.32 28.84
C LYS A 33 -6.91 9.39 29.88
N ARG A 34 -6.11 8.75 30.73
CA ARG A 34 -6.59 7.75 31.71
C ARG A 34 -6.10 8.01 33.14
N ALA A 35 -5.49 9.18 33.39
CA ALA A 35 -5.04 9.65 34.70
C ALA A 35 -4.10 8.67 35.43
N PHE A 36 -3.23 8.00 34.67
CA PHE A 36 -2.15 7.20 35.24
C PHE A 36 -0.94 8.06 35.56
N GLU A 37 -0.34 7.77 36.70
CA GLU A 37 0.99 8.23 37.08
C GLU A 37 1.97 7.09 36.87
N ILE A 38 3.14 7.41 36.34
CA ILE A 38 4.15 6.42 35.97
C ILE A 38 5.44 6.79 36.66
N HIS A 39 5.92 5.88 37.50
CA HIS A 39 7.10 6.08 38.33
C HIS A 39 8.15 5.05 37.97
N GLY A 40 9.29 5.51 37.46
CA GLY A 40 10.44 4.66 37.15
C GLY A 40 11.41 4.57 38.33
N ARG A 41 11.86 3.35 38.64
CA ARG A 41 12.94 3.10 39.62
C ARG A 41 13.81 1.96 39.13
N ALA A 42 15.09 2.24 38.90
CA ALA A 42 16.06 1.28 38.36
C ALA A 42 15.52 0.55 37.10
N HIS A 43 15.27 -0.76 37.20
CA HIS A 43 14.77 -1.61 36.09
C HIS A 43 13.26 -1.86 36.15
N THR A 44 12.50 -1.00 36.82
CA THR A 44 11.06 -1.20 37.01
C THR A 44 10.29 0.09 36.77
N LEU A 45 9.19 -0.01 36.03
CA LEU A 45 8.17 1.03 35.91
C LEU A 45 6.95 0.61 36.72
N SER A 46 6.42 1.51 37.56
CA SER A 46 5.17 1.31 38.30
C SER A 46 4.08 2.21 37.73
N PHE A 47 2.92 1.63 37.45
CA PHE A 47 1.75 2.33 36.92
C PHE A 47 0.70 2.44 38.01
N SER A 48 0.45 3.67 38.46
CA SER A 48 -0.50 3.98 39.53
C SER A 48 -1.65 4.84 39.03
N ARG A 49 -2.82 4.68 39.65
CA ARG A 49 -3.99 5.53 39.42
C ARG A 49 -4.68 5.76 40.75
N ALA A 50 -5.04 7.01 41.04
CA ALA A 50 -5.60 7.41 42.33
C ALA A 50 -4.75 6.93 43.53
N GLY A 51 -3.42 7.06 43.42
CA GLY A 51 -2.46 6.69 44.48
C GLY A 51 -2.24 5.18 44.69
N LYS A 52 -2.97 4.30 43.99
CA LYS A 52 -2.78 2.83 44.06
C LYS A 52 -1.97 2.34 42.86
N THR A 53 -0.87 1.62 43.11
CA THR A 53 -0.14 0.90 42.06
C THR A 53 -0.99 -0.28 41.58
N LEU A 54 -1.26 -0.32 40.27
CA LEU A 54 -2.12 -1.33 39.66
C LEU A 54 -1.31 -2.44 38.99
N PHE A 55 -0.23 -2.07 38.29
CA PHE A 55 0.66 -3.02 37.63
C PHE A 55 2.07 -2.44 37.48
N LYS A 56 3.03 -3.30 37.13
CA LYS A 56 4.43 -2.96 36.93
C LYS A 56 4.90 -3.42 35.54
N ALA A 57 5.99 -2.85 35.08
CA ALA A 57 6.74 -3.35 33.94
C ALA A 57 8.21 -3.51 34.30
N THR A 58 8.82 -4.60 33.89
CA THR A 58 10.25 -4.85 34.02
C THR A 58 10.97 -4.37 32.78
N ILE A 59 12.02 -3.57 32.96
CA ILE A 59 12.87 -3.09 31.87
C ILE A 59 13.92 -4.15 31.57
N SER A 60 13.90 -4.70 30.36
CA SER A 60 14.88 -5.69 29.90
C SER A 60 16.28 -5.07 29.68
N SER A 61 17.28 -5.91 29.47
CA SER A 61 18.62 -5.48 29.05
C SER A 61 18.64 -4.76 27.69
N SER A 62 17.61 -4.92 26.88
CA SER A 62 17.43 -4.23 25.59
C SER A 62 16.64 -2.92 25.70
N ASN A 63 16.45 -2.38 26.92
CA ASN A 63 15.66 -1.17 27.19
C ASN A 63 14.19 -1.26 26.73
N VAL A 64 13.62 -2.47 26.73
CA VAL A 64 12.20 -2.70 26.46
C VAL A 64 11.47 -2.91 27.78
N GLY A 65 10.42 -2.12 28.04
CA GLY A 65 9.54 -2.32 29.18
C GLY A 65 8.52 -3.43 28.91
N LEU A 66 8.65 -4.56 29.60
CA LEU A 66 7.72 -5.68 29.51
C LEU A 66 6.74 -5.59 30.68
N LEU A 67 5.44 -5.54 30.39
CA LEU A 67 4.41 -5.54 31.43
C LEU A 67 4.44 -6.86 32.20
N ASP A 68 4.47 -6.77 33.53
CA ASP A 68 4.49 -7.93 34.40
C ASP A 68 3.06 -8.50 34.51
N GLY A 69 2.70 -9.41 33.62
CA GLY A 69 1.37 -10.04 33.61
C GLY A 69 1.03 -10.76 32.31
N ARG A 70 -0.25 -11.08 32.16
CA ARG A 70 -0.81 -11.66 30.94
C ARG A 70 -2.00 -10.82 30.49
N THR A 71 -2.15 -10.65 29.18
CA THR A 71 -3.34 -10.03 28.60
C THR A 71 -4.42 -11.10 28.50
N VAL A 72 -5.61 -10.81 29.04
CA VAL A 72 -6.80 -11.66 28.88
C VAL A 72 -7.72 -10.97 27.91
N SER A 73 -7.84 -11.48 26.68
CA SER A 73 -8.78 -10.93 25.72
C SER A 73 -10.18 -11.43 26.03
N HIS A 74 -11.13 -10.52 26.24
CA HIS A 74 -12.54 -10.89 26.24
C HIS A 74 -12.97 -11.26 24.82
N ALA A 75 -13.86 -12.25 24.67
CA ALA A 75 -14.42 -12.66 23.37
C ALA A 75 -15.13 -11.51 22.62
N GLN A 76 -15.44 -10.41 23.30
CA GLN A 76 -16.04 -9.18 22.76
C GLN A 76 -15.04 -8.06 22.47
N ALA A 77 -13.74 -8.26 22.72
CA ALA A 77 -12.73 -7.27 22.35
C ALA A 77 -12.75 -7.09 20.83
N GLN A 78 -13.02 -5.86 20.37
CA GLN A 78 -12.97 -5.53 18.95
C GLN A 78 -11.58 -5.87 18.42
N ILE A 79 -11.49 -6.91 17.59
CA ILE A 79 -10.24 -7.33 16.97
C ILE A 79 -9.84 -6.23 16.00
N ALA A 80 -8.75 -5.58 16.33
CA ALA A 80 -8.10 -4.65 15.44
C ALA A 80 -7.33 -5.43 14.38
N ASN A 81 -7.90 -5.58 13.19
CA ASN A 81 -7.07 -5.87 12.03
C ASN A 81 -6.19 -4.63 11.82
N ALA A 82 -4.86 -4.77 11.93
CA ALA A 82 -3.84 -3.72 11.79
C ALA A 82 -4.37 -2.49 11.04
N ALA A 83 -5.03 -1.60 11.78
CA ALA A 83 -5.87 -0.57 11.19
C ALA A 83 -4.91 0.53 10.78
N THR A 84 -4.52 0.50 9.50
CA THR A 84 -3.89 1.66 8.89
C THR A 84 -4.84 2.83 9.15
N THR A 85 -4.36 3.90 9.79
CA THR A 85 -5.13 5.12 10.11
C THR A 85 -5.66 5.84 8.87
N THR A 86 -5.37 5.32 7.68
CA THR A 86 -5.87 5.81 6.40
C THR A 86 -7.22 5.17 6.06
N PRO A 87 -8.22 5.98 5.66
CA PRO A 87 -9.48 5.47 5.16
C PRO A 87 -9.25 4.45 4.04
N LEU A 88 -9.98 3.33 4.08
CA LEU A 88 -9.94 2.27 3.07
C LEU A 88 -10.64 2.73 1.77
N THR A 89 -10.08 3.71 1.09
CA THR A 89 -10.65 4.29 -0.13
C THR A 89 -10.44 3.37 -1.34
N THR A 90 -11.20 3.58 -2.41
CA THR A 90 -10.98 2.90 -3.69
C THR A 90 -9.56 3.10 -4.21
N ALA A 91 -8.96 4.28 -3.97
CA ALA A 91 -7.59 4.60 -4.37
C ALA A 91 -6.55 3.73 -3.66
N LEU A 92 -6.76 3.46 -2.36
CA LEU A 92 -5.88 2.62 -1.58
C LEU A 92 -5.96 1.17 -2.05
N TRP A 93 -7.18 0.66 -2.25
CA TRP A 93 -7.38 -0.69 -2.81
C TRP A 93 -6.79 -0.83 -4.21
N HIS A 94 -6.90 0.20 -5.04
CA HIS A 94 -6.27 0.23 -6.36
C HIS A 94 -4.77 0.01 -6.28
N ARG A 95 -4.07 0.70 -5.37
CA ARG A 95 -2.63 0.51 -5.17
C ARG A 95 -2.30 -0.86 -4.57
N ARG A 96 -3.08 -1.33 -3.59
CA ARG A 96 -2.87 -2.64 -2.93
C ARG A 96 -3.08 -3.83 -3.87
N LEU A 97 -4.01 -3.72 -4.82
CA LEU A 97 -4.34 -4.76 -5.77
C LEU A 97 -3.54 -4.64 -7.08
N ALA A 98 -2.33 -4.04 -7.05
CA ALA A 98 -1.49 -3.89 -8.23
C ALA A 98 -2.17 -3.14 -9.40
N HIS A 99 -2.85 -2.06 -9.06
CA HIS A 99 -3.43 -1.11 -10.01
C HIS A 99 -4.54 -1.69 -10.91
N ILE A 100 -5.40 -2.58 -10.39
CA ILE A 100 -6.59 -3.03 -11.14
C ILE A 100 -7.55 -1.87 -11.42
N ASN A 101 -8.44 -2.03 -12.39
CA ASN A 101 -9.44 -1.00 -12.71
C ASN A 101 -10.30 -0.67 -11.49
N LEU A 102 -10.60 0.62 -11.28
CA LEU A 102 -11.42 1.08 -10.15
C LEU A 102 -12.81 0.44 -10.15
N ASP A 103 -13.38 0.19 -11.32
CA ASP A 103 -14.70 -0.42 -11.43
C ASP A 103 -14.68 -1.91 -11.01
N ASP A 104 -13.60 -2.64 -11.33
CA ASP A 104 -13.41 -4.03 -10.87
C ASP A 104 -13.30 -4.11 -9.34
N ILE A 105 -12.67 -3.11 -8.70
CA ILE A 105 -12.59 -3.02 -7.23
C ILE A 105 -13.96 -2.77 -6.61
N LEU A 106 -14.75 -1.89 -7.23
CA LEU A 106 -16.11 -1.62 -6.79
C LEU A 106 -17.00 -2.85 -6.93
N ASP A 107 -16.84 -3.60 -8.02
CA ASP A 107 -17.58 -4.83 -8.26
C ASP A 107 -17.14 -5.95 -7.31
N LEU A 108 -15.84 -6.07 -7.01
CA LEU A 108 -15.31 -6.97 -5.98
C LEU A 108 -15.98 -6.73 -4.62
N HIS A 109 -16.15 -5.46 -4.24
CA HIS A 109 -16.82 -5.06 -3.01
C HIS A 109 -18.34 -5.31 -3.06
N ARG A 110 -19.00 -4.94 -4.16
CA ARG A 110 -20.46 -5.09 -4.32
C ARG A 110 -20.89 -6.56 -4.34
N THR A 111 -20.14 -7.40 -5.05
CA THR A 111 -20.43 -8.83 -5.21
C THR A 111 -19.96 -9.66 -4.02
N ARG A 112 -19.21 -9.06 -3.08
CA ARG A 112 -18.55 -9.76 -1.97
C ARG A 112 -17.69 -10.94 -2.45
N ALA A 113 -17.05 -10.80 -3.61
CA ALA A 113 -16.22 -11.85 -4.19
C ALA A 113 -14.87 -12.05 -3.46
N ALA A 114 -14.53 -11.19 -2.48
CA ALA A 114 -13.41 -11.37 -1.57
C ALA A 114 -13.77 -10.98 -0.13
N THR A 115 -13.15 -11.65 0.84
CA THR A 115 -13.26 -11.31 2.27
C THR A 115 -12.31 -10.17 2.63
N GLY A 116 -12.71 -9.31 3.57
CA GLY A 116 -11.87 -8.23 4.09
C GLY A 116 -11.76 -6.98 3.20
N VAL A 117 -12.41 -6.96 2.03
CA VAL A 117 -12.50 -5.75 1.19
C VAL A 117 -13.65 -4.89 1.70
N SER A 118 -13.34 -3.73 2.27
CA SER A 118 -14.32 -2.70 2.61
C SER A 118 -13.89 -1.37 2.00
N ILE A 119 -14.83 -0.66 1.37
CA ILE A 119 -14.54 0.59 0.67
C ILE A 119 -15.30 1.72 1.36
N VAL A 120 -14.55 2.74 1.80
CA VAL A 120 -15.11 3.95 2.41
C VAL A 120 -15.12 5.08 1.37
N GLY A 121 -16.26 5.76 1.24
CA GLY A 121 -16.42 6.91 0.35
C GLY A 121 -16.86 6.56 -1.07
N LYS A 122 -16.73 7.52 -1.98
CA LYS A 122 -17.12 7.38 -3.39
C LYS A 122 -15.94 6.89 -4.23
N ARG A 123 -16.24 6.42 -5.45
CA ARG A 123 -15.25 6.11 -6.49
C ARG A 123 -14.28 7.27 -6.64
N ASP A 124 -13.00 6.96 -6.51
CA ASP A 124 -11.94 7.92 -6.76
C ASP A 124 -11.99 8.41 -8.23
N LYS A 125 -11.76 9.71 -8.40
CA LYS A 125 -11.70 10.38 -9.71
C LYS A 125 -10.28 10.85 -10.04
N THR A 126 -9.34 10.70 -9.10
CA THR A 126 -7.96 11.09 -9.34
C THR A 126 -7.30 10.16 -10.34
N LEU A 127 -6.45 10.73 -11.19
CA LEU A 127 -5.63 9.97 -12.12
C LEU A 127 -4.51 9.29 -11.35
N CYS A 128 -4.27 8.02 -11.64
CA CYS A 128 -3.12 7.30 -11.13
C CYS A 128 -1.92 7.49 -12.07
N GLU A 129 -0.95 8.32 -11.67
CA GLU A 129 0.27 8.59 -12.46
C GLU A 129 1.02 7.31 -12.89
N PRO A 130 1.25 6.31 -12.01
CA PRO A 130 1.81 5.02 -12.45
C PRO A 130 1.01 4.31 -13.54
N CYS A 131 -0.33 4.34 -13.47
CA CYS A 131 -1.16 3.76 -14.51
C CYS A 131 -1.05 4.52 -15.82
N LEU A 132 -0.97 5.85 -15.76
CA LEU A 132 -0.79 6.66 -16.95
C LEU A 132 0.55 6.34 -17.62
N ALA A 133 1.63 6.22 -16.84
CA ALA A 133 2.94 5.88 -17.37
C ALA A 133 3.00 4.44 -17.93
N GLY A 134 2.35 3.47 -17.27
CA GLY A 134 2.48 2.05 -17.60
C GLY A 134 1.37 1.45 -18.49
N LYS A 135 0.16 2.02 -18.51
CA LYS A 135 -1.03 1.48 -19.19
C LYS A 135 -1.63 2.40 -20.24
N MET A 136 -1.12 3.63 -20.41
CA MET A 136 -1.66 4.54 -21.41
C MET A 136 -1.39 3.98 -22.81
N HIS A 137 -2.46 3.68 -23.54
CA HIS A 137 -2.36 3.35 -24.94
C HIS A 137 -2.02 4.60 -25.75
N ARG A 138 -1.21 4.44 -26.80
CA ARG A 138 -1.03 5.48 -27.81
C ARG A 138 -2.40 5.82 -28.40
N HIS A 139 -2.71 7.12 -28.51
CA HIS A 139 -3.90 7.56 -29.23
C HIS A 139 -3.97 6.92 -30.62
N ALA A 140 -5.20 6.68 -31.09
CA ALA A 140 -5.43 6.23 -32.45
C ALA A 140 -4.72 7.18 -33.42
N ILE A 141 -3.81 6.62 -34.23
CA ILE A 141 -3.14 7.39 -35.27
C ILE A 141 -4.23 7.76 -36.29
N PRO A 142 -4.50 9.06 -36.55
CA PRO A 142 -5.49 9.45 -37.52
C PRO A 142 -5.17 8.79 -38.86
N ARG A 143 -6.08 7.97 -39.37
CA ARG A 143 -6.01 7.44 -40.72
C ARG A 143 -6.52 8.53 -41.66
N GLY A 144 -5.67 9.50 -41.96
CA GLY A 144 -5.92 10.43 -43.06
C GLY A 144 -5.85 9.67 -44.40
N PRO A 145 -6.44 10.19 -45.49
CA PRO A 145 -6.14 9.68 -46.81
C PRO A 145 -4.63 9.72 -46.99
N ALA A 146 -4.00 8.58 -47.32
CA ALA A 146 -2.59 8.55 -47.67
C ALA A 146 -2.39 9.53 -48.83
N ARG A 147 -1.68 10.63 -48.60
CA ARG A 147 -1.49 11.67 -49.61
C ARG A 147 -0.43 11.18 -50.59
N ARG A 148 -0.88 10.52 -51.66
CA ARG A 148 -0.02 10.14 -52.79
C ARG A 148 0.41 11.38 -53.56
N ALA A 149 1.65 11.42 -54.00
CA ALA A 149 2.18 12.44 -54.90
C ALA A 149 1.41 12.43 -56.23
N THR A 150 1.12 13.62 -56.76
CA THR A 150 0.38 13.79 -58.02
C THR A 150 1.29 13.96 -59.24
N LYS A 151 2.61 14.01 -59.05
CA LYS A 151 3.61 14.18 -60.11
C LYS A 151 4.78 13.25 -59.84
N VAL A 152 5.28 12.61 -60.90
CA VAL A 152 6.48 11.77 -60.87
C VAL A 152 7.66 12.59 -60.33
N PHE A 153 8.45 11.96 -59.45
CA PHE A 153 9.59 12.54 -58.72
C PHE A 153 9.25 13.67 -57.75
N ALA A 154 7.97 13.94 -57.45
CA ALA A 154 7.61 14.94 -56.44
C ALA A 154 7.88 14.46 -55.00
N VAL A 155 7.81 13.15 -54.76
CA VAL A 155 8.14 12.52 -53.47
C VAL A 155 8.82 11.19 -53.76
N ILE A 156 10.05 11.01 -53.24
CA ILE A 156 10.77 9.74 -53.29
C ILE A 156 10.92 9.24 -51.86
N HIS A 157 10.37 8.06 -51.59
CA HIS A 157 10.61 7.35 -50.34
C HIS A 157 11.91 6.56 -50.46
N SER A 158 12.83 6.73 -49.52
CA SER A 158 14.05 5.94 -49.46
C SER A 158 14.13 5.16 -48.16
N ASP A 159 14.53 3.89 -48.24
CA ASP A 159 14.81 3.07 -47.06
C ASP A 159 16.13 2.33 -47.22
N VAL A 160 16.82 2.10 -46.12
CA VAL A 160 18.09 1.39 -46.07
C VAL A 160 17.93 0.16 -45.20
N LYS A 161 18.25 -1.00 -45.75
CA LYS A 161 18.29 -2.24 -44.96
C LYS A 161 19.72 -2.73 -44.85
N GLY A 162 20.13 -2.98 -43.61
CA GLY A 162 21.35 -3.67 -43.28
C GLY A 162 21.79 -3.41 -41.83
N PRO A 163 22.91 -4.00 -41.41
CA PRO A 163 23.80 -4.86 -42.21
C PRO A 163 23.21 -6.25 -42.46
N MET A 164 23.29 -6.72 -43.71
CA MET A 164 22.92 -8.07 -44.13
C MET A 164 24.19 -8.93 -44.34
N PRO A 165 24.04 -10.28 -44.47
CA PRO A 165 25.13 -11.12 -44.93
C PRO A 165 25.77 -10.56 -46.20
N ARG A 166 27.09 -10.74 -46.32
CA ARG A 166 27.82 -10.22 -47.49
C ARG A 166 27.25 -10.84 -48.76
N SER A 167 26.87 -10.00 -49.70
CA SER A 167 26.65 -10.43 -51.09
C SER A 167 27.93 -11.01 -51.68
N VAL A 168 27.81 -11.69 -52.82
CA VAL A 168 28.95 -12.22 -53.59
C VAL A 168 29.99 -11.13 -53.90
N GLN A 169 29.55 -9.88 -54.07
CA GLN A 169 30.40 -8.73 -54.36
C GLN A 169 30.85 -7.96 -53.10
N GLY A 170 30.52 -8.44 -51.90
CA GLY A 170 30.98 -7.88 -50.63
C GLY A 170 30.09 -6.79 -50.01
N PHE A 171 29.03 -6.34 -50.68
CA PHE A 171 28.07 -5.37 -50.14
C PHE A 171 27.25 -5.94 -48.97
N ARG A 172 26.90 -5.08 -48.01
CA ARG A 172 26.14 -5.43 -46.78
C ARG A 172 24.87 -4.62 -46.58
N TYR A 173 24.63 -3.64 -47.43
CA TYR A 173 23.46 -2.75 -47.36
C TYR A 173 22.83 -2.71 -48.74
N TRP A 174 21.51 -2.56 -48.77
CA TRP A 174 20.83 -2.13 -49.99
C TRP A 174 19.96 -0.92 -49.64
N VAL A 175 19.82 -0.03 -50.62
CA VAL A 175 19.01 1.18 -50.52
C VAL A 175 17.89 1.06 -51.54
N LEU A 176 16.67 1.28 -51.08
CA LEU A 176 15.48 1.36 -51.91
C LEU A 176 15.16 2.82 -52.19
N PHE A 177 14.78 3.14 -53.42
CA PHE A 177 14.15 4.41 -53.78
C PHE A 177 12.84 4.09 -54.50
N VAL A 178 11.71 4.56 -53.98
CA VAL A 178 10.38 4.40 -54.57
C VAL A 178 9.79 5.78 -54.83
N ASP A 179 9.45 6.04 -56.09
CA ASP A 179 8.67 7.22 -56.44
C ASP A 179 7.20 7.02 -56.02
N ASP A 180 6.67 7.97 -55.27
CA ASP A 180 5.33 7.87 -54.68
C ASP A 180 4.22 8.00 -55.74
N ALA A 181 4.50 8.61 -56.90
CA ALA A 181 3.52 8.87 -57.96
C ALA A 181 3.47 7.80 -59.05
N SER A 182 4.55 7.01 -59.25
CA SER A 182 4.63 5.91 -60.23
C SER A 182 3.87 4.65 -59.83
#